data_AF-A0A8T5IJI3-F1
#
_entry.id   AF-A0A8T5IJI3-F1
#
_cell.length_a   1.000
_cell.length_b   1.000
_cell.length_c   1.000
_cell.angle_alpha   90.00
_cell.angle_beta   90.00
_cell.angle_gamma   90.00
#
_symmetry.space_group_name_H-M   'P 1'
#
loop_
_entity.id
_entity.type
_entity.pdbx_description
1 polymer ?
#
loop_
_entity_poly.entity_id
_entity_poly.type
_entity_poly.pdbx_seq_one_letter_code
_entity_poly.pdbx_strand_id
1 'polypeptide(L)'
;MVFDFFNKTKLPNNIPNELKEIIKQVNQSKNQEEALKKAYNILTKRFYGKKFVTYLLFHRLFYKDPQRLWDNKGFLHCTNFNYLIRIILVNSKFFKEKDIQLKWTFIFISPHQYLLVNLNNKKITLDAWAANYDIKFGDIMSTSNSTKKKT
;
A
#
# COMPACT_ATOMS: atom_id res chain seq x y z
N MET A 1 -7.77 -0.73 -25.21
CA MET A 1 -7.84 -1.37 -23.89
C MET A 1 -7.59 -0.29 -22.86
N VAL A 2 -8.63 0.24 -22.21
CA VAL A 2 -8.44 1.26 -21.16
C VAL A 2 -7.86 0.53 -19.97
N PHE A 3 -6.58 0.74 -19.70
CA PHE A 3 -5.94 0.11 -18.56
C PHE A 3 -6.56 0.68 -17.29
N ASP A 4 -7.29 -0.17 -16.57
CA ASP A 4 -7.98 0.19 -15.35
C ASP A 4 -7.02 0.24 -14.16
N PHE A 5 -6.07 1.18 -14.23
CA PHE A 5 -5.19 1.49 -13.11
C PHE A 5 -5.97 2.20 -12.00
N PHE A 6 -7.04 2.91 -12.34
CA PHE A 6 -7.73 3.81 -11.43
C PHE A 6 -8.74 3.10 -10.51
N ASN A 7 -9.29 1.95 -10.93
CA ASN A 7 -10.23 1.23 -10.08
C ASN A 7 -9.56 0.33 -9.05
N LYS A 8 -10.31 0.08 -7.99
CA LYS A 8 -9.96 -0.88 -6.96
C LYS A 8 -10.00 -2.29 -7.53
N THR A 9 -8.86 -2.97 -7.59
CA THR A 9 -8.83 -4.42 -7.74
C THR A 9 -9.72 -5.06 -6.67
N LYS A 10 -10.57 -6.01 -7.11
CA LYS A 10 -11.45 -6.79 -6.23
C LYS A 10 -10.60 -7.58 -5.23
N LEU A 11 -11.03 -7.63 -3.97
CA LEU A 11 -10.34 -8.44 -2.98
C LEU A 11 -10.38 -9.92 -3.37
N PRO A 12 -9.31 -10.66 -3.10
CA PRO A 12 -9.21 -12.08 -3.43
C PRO A 12 -10.11 -12.90 -2.50
N ASN A 13 -10.67 -13.99 -3.02
CA ASN A 13 -11.37 -14.96 -2.17
C ASN A 13 -10.39 -15.87 -1.41
N ASN A 14 -9.21 -16.13 -1.99
CA ASN A 14 -8.16 -16.94 -1.38
C ASN A 14 -7.02 -16.05 -0.90
N ILE A 15 -6.68 -16.16 0.39
CA ILE A 15 -5.64 -15.37 1.05
C ILE A 15 -4.49 -16.32 1.45
N PRO A 16 -3.23 -16.00 1.11
CA PRO A 16 -2.05 -16.76 1.55
C PRO A 16 -2.01 -16.97 3.07
N ASN A 17 -1.51 -18.12 3.53
CA ASN A 17 -1.47 -18.44 4.97
C ASN A 17 -0.64 -17.43 5.77
N GLU A 18 0.52 -17.01 5.26
CA GLU A 18 1.32 -15.94 5.90
C GLU A 18 0.54 -14.62 6.02
N LEU A 19 -0.26 -14.28 5.00
CA LEU A 19 -1.08 -13.06 5.02
C LEU A 19 -2.26 -13.18 6.01
N LYS A 20 -2.83 -14.38 6.17
CA LYS A 20 -3.83 -14.68 7.21
C LYS A 20 -3.26 -14.47 8.62
N GLU A 21 -2.03 -14.90 8.88
CA GLU A 21 -1.38 -14.67 10.17
C GLU A 21 -1.17 -13.18 10.45
N ILE A 22 -0.82 -12.40 9.43
CA ILE A 22 -0.72 -10.93 9.56
C ILE A 22 -2.09 -10.31 9.82
N ILE A 23 -3.13 -10.73 9.11
CA ILE A 23 -4.51 -10.30 9.36
C ILE A 23 -4.89 -10.57 10.81
N LYS A 24 -4.55 -11.75 11.33
CA LYS A 24 -4.78 -12.13 12.74
C LYS A 24 -4.05 -11.20 13.71
N GLN A 25 -2.78 -10.89 13.46
CA GLN A 25 -2.00 -9.93 14.26
C GLN A 25 -2.58 -8.50 14.23
N VAL A 26 -3.08 -8.08 13.07
CA VAL A 26 -3.75 -6.78 12.90
C VAL A 26 -5.12 -6.76 13.59
N ASN A 27 -5.85 -7.88 13.56
CA ASN A 27 -7.15 -8.02 14.23
C ASN A 27 -7.04 -7.92 15.77
N GLN A 28 -5.85 -8.13 16.35
CA GLN A 28 -5.60 -7.95 17.78
C GLN A 28 -5.39 -6.49 18.21
N SER A 29 -5.46 -5.52 17.28
CA SER A 29 -5.29 -4.11 17.62
C SER A 29 -6.50 -3.54 18.36
N LYS A 30 -6.32 -2.45 19.10
CA LYS A 30 -7.39 -1.86 19.94
C LYS A 30 -8.39 -1.02 19.14
N ASN A 31 -7.93 -0.40 18.06
CA ASN A 31 -8.72 0.51 17.24
C ASN A 31 -8.19 0.56 15.80
N GLN A 32 -8.92 1.25 14.92
CA GLN A 32 -8.59 1.37 13.51
C GLN A 32 -7.21 2.00 13.28
N GLU A 33 -6.84 3.03 14.04
CA GLU A 33 -5.55 3.70 13.85
C GLU A 33 -4.38 2.77 14.18
N GLU A 34 -4.48 2.02 15.26
CA GLU A 34 -3.47 1.04 15.64
C GLU A 34 -3.38 -0.10 14.60
N ALA A 35 -4.54 -0.60 14.13
CA ALA A 35 -4.59 -1.60 13.07
C ALA A 35 -3.91 -1.09 11.77
N LEU A 36 -4.18 0.16 11.39
CA LEU A 36 -3.59 0.81 10.22
C LEU A 36 -2.07 0.95 10.34
N LYS A 37 -1.58 1.45 11.48
CA LYS A 37 -0.15 1.57 11.78
C LYS A 37 0.54 0.21 11.79
N LYS A 38 -0.08 -0.80 12.39
CA LYS A 38 0.47 -2.16 12.46
C LYS A 38 0.58 -2.78 11.06
N ALA A 39 -0.47 -2.71 10.25
CA ALA A 39 -0.43 -3.20 8.87
C ALA A 39 0.63 -2.49 8.03
N TYR A 40 0.73 -1.16 8.14
CA TYR A 40 1.76 -0.35 7.49
C TYR A 40 3.16 -0.83 7.88
N ASN A 41 3.44 -0.90 9.19
CA ASN A 41 4.76 -1.27 9.71
C ASN A 41 5.19 -2.69 9.31
N ILE A 42 4.26 -3.65 9.28
CA ILE A 42 4.57 -5.02 8.85
C ILE A 42 4.98 -5.04 7.37
N LEU A 43 4.22 -4.36 6.52
CA LEU A 43 4.47 -4.36 5.08
C LEU A 43 5.72 -3.56 4.69
N THR A 44 5.96 -2.40 5.30
CA THR A 44 7.14 -1.58 5.00
C THR A 44 8.45 -2.17 5.51
N LYS A 45 8.38 -3.10 6.48
CA LYS A 45 9.54 -3.93 6.87
C LYS A 45 9.86 -5.04 5.88
N ARG A 46 8.85 -5.59 5.19
CA ARG A 46 9.01 -6.72 4.25
C ARG A 46 9.28 -6.26 2.81
N PHE A 47 8.67 -5.15 2.42
CA PHE A 47 8.71 -4.65 1.04
C PHE A 47 9.17 -3.20 1.01
N TYR A 48 9.70 -2.79 -0.15
CA TYR A 48 10.13 -1.41 -0.37
C TYR A 48 9.74 -0.91 -1.76
N GLY A 49 9.52 0.40 -1.88
CA GLY A 49 9.45 1.08 -3.16
C GLY A 49 10.83 1.54 -3.64
N LYS A 50 11.05 1.53 -4.95
CA LYS A 50 12.27 2.06 -5.58
C LYS A 50 12.01 2.56 -7.00
N LYS A 51 12.20 3.87 -7.23
CA LYS A 51 11.94 4.56 -8.51
C LYS A 51 12.49 3.84 -9.75
N PHE A 52 13.80 3.58 -9.78
CA PHE A 52 14.43 2.93 -10.95
C PHE A 52 13.91 1.51 -11.19
N VAL A 53 13.63 0.77 -10.12
CA VAL A 53 13.13 -0.61 -10.21
C VAL A 53 11.69 -0.64 -10.70
N THR A 54 10.89 0.38 -10.41
CA THR A 54 9.52 0.55 -10.96
C THR A 54 9.52 0.51 -12.49
N TYR A 55 10.48 1.16 -13.14
CA TYR A 55 10.55 1.14 -14.61
C TYR A 55 11.10 -0.19 -15.14
N LEU A 56 12.14 -0.74 -14.52
CA LEU A 56 12.74 -2.01 -14.93
C LEU A 56 11.77 -3.19 -14.80
N LEU A 57 10.93 -3.19 -13.77
CA LEU A 57 10.00 -4.27 -13.45
C LEU A 57 8.55 -3.92 -13.78
N PHE A 58 8.32 -3.08 -14.79
CA PHE A 58 6.99 -2.60 -15.18
C PHE A 58 5.97 -3.73 -15.39
N HIS A 59 6.39 -4.86 -15.98
CA HIS A 59 5.52 -6.04 -16.18
C HIS A 59 4.92 -6.60 -14.87
N ARG A 60 5.59 -6.40 -13.72
CA ARG A 60 5.09 -6.86 -12.40
C ARG A 60 3.95 -6.00 -11.86
N LEU A 61 3.66 -4.86 -12.48
CA LEU A 61 2.55 -3.99 -12.11
C LEU A 61 1.20 -4.69 -12.27
N PHE A 62 1.12 -5.68 -13.16
CA PHE A 62 -0.11 -6.42 -13.47
C PHE A 62 -0.32 -7.67 -12.62
N TYR A 63 0.56 -7.95 -11.65
CA TYR A 63 0.38 -9.08 -10.74
C TYR A 63 -0.76 -8.79 -9.77
N LYS A 64 -1.87 -9.54 -9.92
CA LYS A 64 -3.07 -9.42 -9.07
C LYS A 64 -3.23 -10.58 -8.08
N ASP A 65 -2.43 -11.62 -8.22
CA ASP A 65 -2.46 -12.77 -7.34
C ASP A 65 -1.75 -12.45 -6.00
N PRO A 66 -2.45 -12.49 -4.86
CA PRO A 66 -1.87 -12.14 -3.57
C PRO A 66 -0.72 -13.06 -3.15
N GLN A 67 -0.78 -14.36 -3.50
CA GLN A 67 0.29 -15.31 -3.18
C GLN A 67 1.58 -14.90 -3.90
N ARG A 68 1.50 -14.70 -5.21
CA ARG A 68 2.62 -14.21 -6.02
C ARG A 68 3.16 -12.88 -5.52
N LEU A 69 2.29 -11.92 -5.16
CA LEU A 69 2.74 -10.64 -4.61
C LEU A 69 3.47 -10.81 -3.28
N TRP A 70 2.96 -11.69 -2.42
CA TRP A 70 3.52 -11.97 -1.11
C TRP A 70 4.90 -12.65 -1.17
N ASP A 71 5.06 -13.58 -2.11
CA ASP A 71 6.28 -14.35 -2.32
C ASP A 71 7.40 -13.50 -2.95
N ASN A 72 7.05 -12.45 -3.69
CA ASN A 72 8.00 -11.47 -4.23
C ASN A 72 8.53 -10.53 -3.15
N LYS A 73 9.34 -11.06 -2.23
CA LYS A 73 10.03 -10.28 -1.18
C LYS A 73 10.83 -9.12 -1.80
N GLY A 74 10.84 -7.97 -1.12
CA GLY A 74 11.57 -6.78 -1.56
C GLY A 74 10.73 -5.81 -2.37
N PHE A 75 11.06 -5.58 -3.64
CA PHE A 75 10.42 -4.52 -4.42
C PHE A 75 8.95 -4.81 -4.74
N LEU A 76 8.08 -3.84 -4.44
CA LEU A 76 6.70 -3.82 -4.94
C LEU A 76 6.36 -2.47 -5.57
N HIS A 77 5.51 -2.51 -6.58
CA HIS A 77 4.86 -1.32 -7.14
C HIS A 77 3.87 -0.72 -6.14
N CYS A 78 3.63 0.59 -6.21
CA CYS A 78 2.72 1.27 -5.29
C CYS A 78 1.29 0.70 -5.33
N THR A 79 0.78 0.34 -6.52
CA THR A 79 -0.51 -0.34 -6.68
C THR A 79 -0.58 -1.69 -5.96
N ASN A 80 0.49 -2.49 -6.06
CA ASN A 80 0.59 -3.80 -5.41
C ASN A 80 0.70 -3.65 -3.89
N PHE A 81 1.45 -2.64 -3.43
CA PHE A 81 1.56 -2.28 -2.02
C PHE A 81 0.20 -1.92 -1.43
N ASN A 82 -0.53 -1.03 -2.11
CA ASN A 82 -1.85 -0.57 -1.72
C ASN A 82 -2.88 -1.72 -1.73
N TYR A 83 -2.75 -2.64 -2.69
CA TYR A 83 -3.59 -3.82 -2.76
C TYR A 83 -3.37 -4.76 -1.56
N LEU A 84 -2.12 -5.07 -1.20
CA LEU A 84 -1.82 -5.89 -0.02
C LEU A 84 -2.31 -5.23 1.28
N ILE A 85 -2.11 -3.91 1.43
CA ILE A 85 -2.63 -3.16 2.58
C ILE A 85 -4.15 -3.28 2.66
N ARG A 86 -4.85 -3.08 1.54
CA ARG A 86 -6.33 -3.20 1.48
C ARG A 86 -6.80 -4.59 1.88
N ILE A 87 -6.15 -5.65 1.40
CA ILE A 87 -6.47 -7.02 1.79
C ILE A 87 -6.36 -7.17 3.31
N ILE A 88 -5.26 -6.72 3.91
CA ILE A 88 -5.03 -6.84 5.36
C ILE A 88 -6.09 -6.07 6.15
N LEU A 89 -6.32 -4.80 5.81
CA LEU A 89 -7.20 -3.90 6.57
C LEU A 89 -8.67 -4.30 6.50
N VAL A 90 -9.16 -4.72 5.33
CA VAL A 90 -10.57 -5.12 5.19
C VAL A 90 -10.81 -6.46 5.87
N ASN A 91 -9.88 -7.42 5.73
CA ASN A 91 -10.04 -8.74 6.35
C ASN A 91 -9.77 -8.73 7.87
N SER A 92 -9.11 -7.71 8.42
CA SER A 92 -8.99 -7.54 9.88
C SER A 92 -10.27 -7.05 10.55
N LYS A 93 -11.34 -6.79 9.78
CA LYS A 93 -12.65 -6.29 10.24
C LYS A 93 -12.64 -4.89 10.86
N PHE A 94 -11.49 -4.21 10.94
CA PHE A 94 -11.41 -2.81 11.35
C PHE A 94 -11.91 -1.84 10.28
N PHE A 95 -11.83 -2.24 9.00
CA PHE A 95 -12.16 -1.37 7.87
C PHE A 95 -13.13 -2.05 6.91
N LYS A 96 -13.97 -1.23 6.29
CA LYS A 96 -14.74 -1.58 5.10
C LYS A 96 -14.02 -1.03 3.88
N GLU A 97 -14.28 -1.62 2.71
CA GLU A 97 -13.73 -1.11 1.44
C GLU A 97 -14.06 0.37 1.19
N LYS A 98 -15.21 0.86 1.67
CA LYS A 98 -15.60 2.26 1.55
C LYS A 98 -14.74 3.22 2.39
N ASP A 99 -14.06 2.70 3.42
CA ASP A 99 -13.22 3.49 4.31
C ASP A 99 -11.85 3.76 3.68
N ILE A 100 -11.47 3.02 2.64
CA ILE A 100 -10.16 3.12 1.98
C ILE A 100 -10.35 3.69 0.58
N GLN A 101 -9.73 4.82 0.26
CA GLN A 101 -9.80 5.42 -1.07
C GLN A 101 -8.44 5.30 -1.75
N LEU A 102 -8.43 4.87 -3.02
CA LEU A 102 -7.24 5.00 -3.87
C LEU A 102 -7.18 6.46 -4.34
N LYS A 103 -6.03 7.08 -4.16
CA LYS A 103 -5.74 8.42 -4.65
C LYS A 103 -4.47 8.39 -5.49
N TRP A 104 -4.31 9.41 -6.32
CA TRP A 104 -3.22 9.50 -7.26
C TRP A 104 -2.55 10.86 -7.15
N THR A 105 -1.26 10.87 -7.44
CA THR A 105 -0.45 12.07 -7.63
C THR A 105 0.60 11.78 -8.70
N PHE A 106 1.37 12.79 -9.08
CA PHE A 106 2.55 12.62 -9.91
C PHE A 106 3.80 12.80 -9.06
N ILE A 107 4.70 11.82 -9.13
CA ILE A 107 6.07 11.97 -8.64
C ILE A 107 6.94 12.20 -9.87
N PHE A 108 7.32 13.47 -10.09
CA PHE A 108 7.85 13.99 -11.35
C PHE A 108 6.85 13.79 -12.50
N ILE A 109 7.07 12.80 -13.36
CA ILE A 109 6.21 12.46 -14.49
C ILE A 109 5.53 11.09 -14.35
N SER A 110 5.86 10.34 -13.29
CA SER A 110 5.27 9.01 -13.06
C SER A 110 4.00 9.12 -12.24
N PRO A 111 2.88 8.53 -12.70
CA PRO A 111 1.72 8.32 -11.86
C PRO A 111 2.11 7.52 -10.60
N HIS A 112 1.63 7.98 -9.45
CA HIS A 112 1.84 7.32 -8.16
C HIS A 112 0.53 7.18 -7.41
N GLN A 113 0.26 5.99 -6.90
CA GLN A 113 -0.94 5.69 -6.15
C GLN A 113 -0.65 5.64 -4.66
N TYR A 114 -1.51 6.25 -3.85
CA TYR A 114 -1.49 6.15 -2.39
C TYR A 114 -2.89 5.87 -1.84
N LEU A 115 -3.00 5.56 -0.55
CA LEU A 115 -4.30 5.38 0.11
C LEU A 115 -4.67 6.61 0.93
N LEU A 116 -5.94 7.00 0.87
CA LEU A 116 -6.57 7.88 1.85
C LEU A 116 -7.56 7.04 2.66
N VAL A 117 -7.27 6.86 3.95
CA VAL A 117 -8.03 5.98 4.85
C VAL A 117 -8.84 6.82 5.82
N ASN A 118 -10.15 6.61 5.83
CA ASN A 118 -11.09 7.24 6.76
C ASN A 118 -11.07 6.47 8.09
N LEU A 119 -10.74 7.18 9.16
CA LEU A 119 -10.75 6.71 10.54
C LEU A 119 -11.82 7.50 11.29
N ASN A 120 -13.07 7.06 11.25
CA ASN A 120 -14.26 7.70 11.85
C ASN A 120 -14.31 9.25 11.70
N ASN A 121 -13.55 9.99 12.51
CA ASN A 121 -13.52 11.46 12.58
C ASN A 121 -12.33 12.11 11.86
N LYS A 122 -11.39 11.35 11.28
CA LYS A 122 -10.24 11.90 10.54
C LYS A 122 -9.88 11.07 9.33
N LYS A 123 -9.11 11.65 8.41
CA LYS A 123 -8.53 10.94 7.27
C LYS A 123 -7.02 10.88 7.43
N ILE A 124 -6.43 9.72 7.12
CA ILE A 124 -4.99 9.52 7.14
C ILE A 124 -4.54 9.08 5.77
N THR A 125 -3.48 9.72 5.29
CA THR A 125 -2.84 9.34 4.04
C THR A 125 -1.76 8.29 4.26
N LEU A 126 -1.65 7.35 3.34
CA LEU A 126 -0.72 6.23 3.45
C LEU A 126 0.02 6.02 2.14
N ASP A 127 1.33 6.24 2.18
CA ASP A 127 2.26 5.99 1.08
C ASP A 127 3.34 4.99 1.51
N ALA A 128 2.96 3.72 1.62
CA ALA A 128 3.86 2.67 2.08
C ALA A 128 4.99 2.37 1.09
N TRP A 129 4.77 2.63 -0.21
CA TRP A 129 5.82 2.54 -1.21
C TRP A 129 6.95 3.54 -0.93
N ALA A 130 6.60 4.75 -0.47
CA ALA A 130 7.57 5.80 -0.18
C ALA A 130 8.27 5.69 1.18
N ALA A 131 7.95 4.68 2.01
CA ALA A 131 8.56 4.50 3.33
C ALA A 131 10.11 4.43 3.29
N ASN A 132 10.67 3.85 2.23
CA ASN A 132 12.14 3.77 2.01
C ASN A 132 12.78 5.13 1.61
N TYR A 133 11.96 6.16 1.40
CA TYR A 133 12.38 7.54 1.15
C TYR A 133 12.14 8.44 2.36
N ASP A 134 12.05 7.87 3.57
CA ASP A 134 11.79 8.56 4.84
C ASP A 134 10.45 9.31 4.90
N ILE A 135 9.51 8.97 4.00
CA ILE A 135 8.13 9.46 4.09
C ILE A 135 7.44 8.75 5.25
N LYS A 136 6.92 9.55 6.18
CA LYS A 136 6.32 9.05 7.42
C LYS A 136 4.87 8.62 7.20
N PHE A 137 4.38 7.81 8.12
CA PHE A 137 2.96 7.48 8.21
C PHE A 137 2.13 8.76 8.33
N GLY A 138 1.11 8.92 7.47
CA GLY A 138 0.30 10.13 7.38
C GLY A 138 0.69 11.08 6.25
N ASP A 139 1.89 10.92 5.68
CA ASP A 139 2.41 11.75 4.60
C ASP A 139 2.38 11.02 3.24
N ILE A 140 2.64 11.77 2.17
CA ILE A 140 2.83 11.23 0.82
C ILE A 140 4.12 11.76 0.20
N MET A 141 4.68 10.98 -0.71
CA MET A 141 5.70 11.49 -1.59
C MET A 141 5.07 12.46 -2.61
N SER A 142 5.53 13.70 -2.57
CA SER A 142 5.26 14.72 -3.57
C SER A 142 6.56 15.16 -4.25
N THR A 143 6.42 15.85 -5.38
CA THR A 143 7.55 16.51 -6.06
C THR A 143 8.33 17.44 -5.12
N SER A 144 7.68 18.17 -4.21
CA SER A 144 8.34 19.07 -3.26
C SER A 144 9.18 18.36 -2.17
N ASN A 145 8.80 17.14 -1.78
CA ASN A 145 9.56 16.35 -0.81
C ASN A 145 10.68 15.54 -1.47
N SER A 146 10.59 15.28 -2.78
CA SER A 146 11.55 14.47 -3.52
C SER A 146 12.92 15.14 -3.76
N THR A 147 13.01 16.46 -3.61
CA THR A 147 14.21 17.27 -3.79
C THR A 147 15.05 17.43 -2.52
N LYS A 148 14.49 17.16 -1.34
CA LYS A 148 15.21 17.28 -0.04
C LYS A 148 16.22 16.17 0.22
N LYS A 149 16.26 15.14 -0.63
CA LYS A 149 17.21 14.03 -0.54
C LYS A 149 18.17 14.07 -1.74
N LYS A 150 18.87 15.18 -1.90
CA LYS A 150 20.17 15.22 -2.56
C LYS A 150 21.21 15.49 -1.48
N THR A 151 21.97 14.45 -1.14
CA THR A 151 23.36 14.59 -0.72
C THR A 151 24.09 15.50 -1.70
#